data_AF-F2JZ39-F1
#
_entry.id   AF-F2JZ39-F1
#
_cell.length_a   1.000
_cell.length_b   1.000
_cell.length_c   1.000
_cell.angle_alpha   90.00
_cell.angle_beta   90.00
_cell.angle_gamma   90.00
#
_symmetry.space_group_name_H-M   'P 1'
#
loop_
_entity.id
_entity.type
_entity.pdbx_description
1 polymer ?
#
loop_
_entity_poly.entity_id
_entity_poly.type
_entity_poly.pdbx_seq_one_letter_code
_entity_poly.pdbx_strand_id
1 'polypeptide(L)'
;MTDLKQLVKEEVVKNIIDKLVFGLMAALIVFGVQKCSDTNQREQIEREAILRLDSGFVLNEAKILQSTFSDYVSVIAESISLVLPPTQVKEQQLLLLRVRIESSVEVLSVHRSSIAAESTAFVAQITALNTKLRSFDSGKIEEYQEDLNALKIKYGALLKIIKTSAIDLLPE
;
A
#
# COMPACT_ATOMS: atom_id res chain seq x y z
N MET A 1 25.64 12.73 14.83
CA MET A 1 24.75 11.80 15.58
C MET A 1 23.38 12.45 15.85
N THR A 2 22.86 13.22 14.88
CA THR A 2 21.74 14.13 15.09
C THR A 2 20.52 13.82 14.22
N ASP A 3 20.60 12.88 13.26
CA ASP A 3 19.51 12.65 12.30
C ASP A 3 18.39 11.72 12.81
N LEU A 4 18.70 10.62 13.50
CA LEU A 4 17.68 9.61 13.81
C LEU A 4 16.66 10.09 14.85
N LYS A 5 17.13 10.82 15.87
CA LYS A 5 16.24 11.41 16.89
C LYS A 5 15.40 12.54 16.34
N GLN A 6 15.87 13.20 15.28
CA GLN A 6 15.19 14.33 14.65
C GLN A 6 14.14 13.82 13.66
N LEU A 7 14.44 12.77 12.89
CA LEU A 7 13.49 12.05 12.04
C LEU A 7 12.36 11.36 12.83
N VAL A 8 12.67 10.71 13.97
CA VAL A 8 11.62 10.13 14.84
C VAL A 8 10.76 11.24 15.45
N LYS A 9 11.35 12.40 15.78
CA LYS A 9 10.56 13.57 16.20
C LYS A 9 9.68 14.11 15.08
N GLU A 10 10.18 14.21 13.85
CA GLU A 10 9.40 14.66 12.70
C GLU A 10 8.29 13.69 12.33
N GLU A 11 8.52 12.38 12.44
CA GLU A 11 7.51 11.35 12.16
C GLU A 11 6.46 11.27 13.27
N VAL A 12 6.86 11.42 14.54
CA VAL A 12 5.92 11.56 15.67
C VAL A 12 5.13 12.87 15.54
N VAL A 13 5.78 13.97 15.18
CA VAL A 13 5.11 15.27 14.95
C VAL A 13 4.16 15.18 13.75
N LYS A 14 4.55 14.52 12.66
CA LYS A 14 3.70 14.28 11.49
C LYS A 14 2.50 13.40 11.85
N ASN A 15 2.70 12.33 12.61
CA ASN A 15 1.62 11.44 13.05
C ASN A 15 0.70 12.13 14.09
N ILE A 16 1.23 13.04 14.91
CA ILE A 16 0.44 13.92 15.79
C ILE A 16 -0.34 14.95 14.97
N ILE A 17 0.27 15.56 13.95
CA ILE A 17 -0.38 16.50 13.03
C ILE A 17 -1.47 15.78 12.23
N ASP A 18 -1.22 14.58 11.71
CA ASP A 18 -2.20 13.78 10.97
C ASP A 18 -3.37 13.37 11.87
N LYS A 19 -3.10 12.95 13.12
CA LYS A 19 -4.16 12.69 14.13
C LYS A 19 -4.89 13.96 14.56
N LEU A 20 -4.21 15.10 14.62
CA LEU A 20 -4.83 16.40 14.90
C LEU A 20 -5.68 16.87 13.73
N VAL A 21 -5.22 16.73 12.48
CA VAL A 21 -5.98 17.07 11.26
C VAL A 21 -7.17 16.15 11.10
N PHE A 22 -7.00 14.84 11.33
CA PHE A 22 -8.11 13.89 11.37
C PHE A 22 -9.09 14.21 12.49
N GLY A 23 -8.59 14.52 13.70
CA GLY A 23 -9.41 14.96 14.82
C GLY A 23 -10.11 16.30 14.57
N LEU A 24 -9.48 17.23 13.85
CA LEU A 24 -10.02 18.53 13.48
C LEU A 24 -11.07 18.40 12.37
N MET A 25 -10.84 17.51 11.40
CA MET A 25 -11.80 17.15 10.36
C MET A 25 -13.01 16.44 10.96
N ALA A 26 -12.80 15.46 11.85
CA ALA A 26 -13.86 14.81 12.60
C ALA A 26 -14.62 15.81 13.48
N ALA A 27 -13.92 16.73 14.13
CA ALA A 27 -14.55 17.80 14.90
C ALA A 27 -15.31 18.78 14.00
N LEU A 28 -14.80 19.18 12.84
CA LEU A 28 -15.50 20.05 11.88
C LEU A 28 -16.75 19.36 11.30
N ILE A 29 -16.70 18.05 11.07
CA ILE A 29 -17.86 17.25 10.69
C ILE A 29 -18.86 17.22 11.86
N VAL A 30 -18.43 16.88 13.07
CA VAL A 30 -19.31 16.82 14.26
C VAL A 30 -19.92 18.18 14.61
N PHE A 31 -19.13 19.28 14.56
CA PHE A 31 -19.59 20.64 14.84
C PHE A 31 -20.40 21.25 13.69
N GLY A 32 -20.09 20.91 12.44
CA GLY A 32 -20.90 21.27 11.28
C GLY A 32 -22.27 20.58 11.30
N VAL A 33 -22.31 19.31 11.73
CA VAL A 33 -23.51 18.49 11.90
C VAL A 33 -24.35 18.95 13.10
N GLN A 34 -23.74 19.39 14.21
CA GLN A 34 -24.49 19.94 15.35
C GLN A 34 -25.29 21.21 15.03
N LYS A 35 -24.96 21.95 13.97
CA LYS A 35 -25.71 23.14 13.53
C LYS A 35 -26.83 22.86 12.52
N CYS A 36 -26.89 21.66 11.93
CA CYS A 36 -27.83 21.32 10.86
C CYS A 36 -28.59 20.01 11.18
N SER A 37 -29.73 20.14 11.87
CA SER A 37 -30.96 19.32 11.88
C SER A 37 -30.97 17.77 11.81
N ASP A 38 -32.04 17.24 12.41
CA ASP A 38 -32.72 15.95 12.23
C ASP A 38 -31.92 14.63 12.32
N THR A 39 -32.36 13.76 13.23
CA THR A 39 -31.75 12.47 13.59
C THR A 39 -31.50 11.54 12.38
N ASN A 40 -32.36 11.56 11.37
CA ASN A 40 -32.18 10.74 10.16
C ASN A 40 -31.13 11.30 9.20
N GLN A 41 -31.00 12.62 9.08
CA GLN A 41 -29.95 13.25 8.28
C GLN A 41 -28.59 13.09 8.95
N ARG A 42 -28.56 13.11 10.29
CA ARG A 42 -27.37 12.82 11.08
C ARG A 42 -26.79 11.43 10.81
N GLU A 43 -27.60 10.37 10.84
CA GLU A 43 -27.10 9.02 10.55
C GLU A 43 -26.56 8.89 9.12
N GLN A 44 -27.20 9.55 8.15
CA GLN A 44 -26.75 9.55 6.77
C GLN A 44 -25.41 10.27 6.62
N ILE A 45 -25.25 11.44 7.22
CA ILE A 45 -23.99 12.21 7.18
C ILE A 45 -22.87 11.47 7.92
N GLU A 46 -23.17 10.86 9.07
CA GLU A 46 -22.19 10.05 9.82
C GLU A 46 -21.74 8.82 9.01
N ARG A 47 -22.66 8.11 8.34
CA ARG A 47 -22.32 6.99 7.44
C ARG A 47 -21.48 7.46 6.26
N GLU A 48 -21.85 8.56 5.63
CA GLU A 48 -21.11 9.11 4.49
C GLU A 48 -19.70 9.58 4.90
N ALA A 49 -19.57 10.19 6.08
CA ALA A 49 -18.27 10.57 6.64
C ALA A 49 -17.40 9.34 6.92
N ILE A 50 -17.95 8.27 7.52
CA ILE A 50 -17.22 7.02 7.75
C ILE A 50 -16.74 6.41 6.41
N LEU A 51 -17.62 6.33 5.41
CA LEU A 51 -17.27 5.82 4.08
C LEU A 51 -16.17 6.65 3.40
N ARG A 52 -16.19 7.99 3.55
CA ARG A 52 -15.14 8.88 3.02
C ARG A 52 -13.80 8.70 3.73
N LEU A 53 -13.80 8.42 5.04
CA LEU A 53 -12.58 8.17 5.79
C LEU A 53 -12.00 6.80 5.44
N ASP A 54 -12.84 5.77 5.34
CA ASP A 54 -12.45 4.41 4.95
C ASP A 54 -11.88 4.37 3.52
N SER A 55 -12.54 5.03 2.57
CA SER A 55 -12.02 5.16 1.19
C SER A 55 -10.70 5.93 1.14
N GLY A 56 -10.56 6.99 1.94
CA GLY A 56 -9.31 7.74 2.08
C GLY A 56 -8.15 6.88 2.58
N PHE A 57 -8.43 6.01 3.56
CA PHE A 57 -7.46 5.07 4.11
C PHE A 57 -7.05 4.00 3.09
N VAL A 58 -8.01 3.36 2.41
CA VAL A 58 -7.74 2.39 1.33
C VAL A 58 -6.87 2.98 0.22
N LEU A 59 -7.20 4.20 -0.23
CA LEU A 59 -6.42 4.88 -1.27
C LEU A 59 -5.02 5.25 -0.81
N ASN A 60 -4.82 5.55 0.49
CA ASN A 60 -3.50 5.80 1.03
C ASN A 60 -2.65 4.51 1.03
N GLU A 61 -3.20 3.40 1.50
CA GLU A 61 -2.53 2.09 1.47
C GLU A 61 -2.20 1.66 0.03
N ALA A 62 -3.09 1.93 -0.92
CA ALA A 62 -2.83 1.70 -2.34
C ALA A 62 -1.62 2.51 -2.86
N LYS A 63 -1.45 3.76 -2.42
CA LYS A 63 -0.31 4.61 -2.78
C LYS A 63 1.01 4.10 -2.18
N ILE A 64 0.98 3.64 -0.93
CA ILE A 64 2.15 3.06 -0.25
C ILE A 64 2.56 1.77 -0.95
N LEU A 65 1.60 0.91 -1.27
CA LEU A 65 1.82 -0.30 -2.05
C LEU A 65 2.46 0.04 -3.41
N GLN A 66 1.96 1.08 -4.06
CA GLN A 66 2.46 1.51 -5.36
C GLN A 66 3.92 1.98 -5.34
N SER A 67 4.29 2.84 -4.38
CA SER A 67 5.68 3.31 -4.27
C SER A 67 6.62 2.16 -3.92
N THR A 68 6.24 1.33 -2.94
CA THR A 68 7.06 0.21 -2.47
C THR A 68 7.27 -0.84 -3.57
N PHE A 69 6.24 -1.15 -4.35
CA PHE A 69 6.37 -2.08 -5.48
C PHE A 69 7.24 -1.51 -6.60
N SER A 70 7.14 -0.21 -6.88
CA SER A 70 8.02 0.45 -7.86
C SER A 70 9.50 0.31 -7.47
N ASP A 71 9.83 0.55 -6.20
CA ASP A 71 11.19 0.39 -5.69
C ASP A 71 11.66 -1.06 -5.78
N TYR A 72 10.79 -2.01 -5.41
CA TYR A 72 11.06 -3.45 -5.52
C TYR A 72 11.41 -3.87 -6.95
N VAL A 73 10.59 -3.46 -7.92
CA VAL A 73 10.84 -3.73 -9.34
C VAL A 73 12.17 -3.11 -9.79
N SER A 74 12.48 -1.89 -9.35
CA SER A 74 13.73 -1.20 -9.72
C SER A 74 14.96 -1.99 -9.30
N VAL A 75 15.02 -2.44 -8.03
CA VAL A 75 16.16 -3.19 -7.49
C VAL A 75 16.36 -4.53 -8.21
N ILE A 76 15.26 -5.23 -8.54
CA ILE A 76 15.32 -6.50 -9.26
C ILE A 76 15.76 -6.27 -10.71
N ALA A 77 15.15 -5.31 -11.40
CA ALA A 77 15.45 -5.01 -12.78
C ALA A 77 16.91 -4.63 -12.97
N GLU A 78 17.48 -3.84 -12.05
CA GLU A 78 18.90 -3.52 -12.06
C GLU A 78 19.78 -4.78 -11.94
N SER A 79 19.45 -5.67 -10.99
CA SER A 79 20.22 -6.90 -10.76
C SER A 79 20.19 -7.83 -11.98
N ILE A 80 19.01 -7.97 -12.59
CA ILE A 80 18.81 -8.71 -13.85
C ILE A 80 19.58 -8.08 -15.00
N SER A 81 19.50 -6.76 -15.17
CA SER A 81 20.07 -6.05 -16.33
C SER A 81 21.59 -6.08 -16.33
N LEU A 82 22.20 -6.03 -15.14
CA LEU A 82 23.65 -6.10 -14.98
C LEU A 82 24.18 -7.53 -14.99
N VAL A 83 23.31 -8.54 -14.95
CA VAL A 83 23.70 -9.97 -14.81
C VAL A 83 24.59 -10.15 -13.57
N LEU A 84 24.35 -9.36 -12.53
CA LEU A 84 25.13 -9.37 -11.29
C LEU A 84 24.23 -9.80 -10.13
N PRO A 85 24.72 -10.68 -9.24
CA PRO A 85 23.97 -11.04 -8.05
C PRO A 85 23.72 -9.79 -7.20
N PRO A 86 22.56 -9.70 -6.52
CA PRO A 86 22.30 -8.61 -5.61
C PRO A 86 23.34 -8.60 -4.49
N THR A 87 23.80 -7.41 -4.12
CA THR A 87 24.68 -7.27 -2.96
C THR A 87 23.88 -7.54 -1.68
N GLN A 88 24.57 -7.86 -0.57
CA GLN A 88 23.93 -8.05 0.73
C GLN A 88 23.00 -6.88 1.12
N VAL A 89 23.36 -5.65 0.74
CA VAL A 89 22.53 -4.45 0.95
C VAL A 89 21.24 -4.52 0.13
N LYS A 90 21.33 -4.89 -1.15
CA LYS A 90 20.15 -5.03 -2.03
C LYS A 90 19.24 -6.18 -1.57
N GLU A 91 19.81 -7.28 -1.09
CA GLU A 91 19.02 -8.38 -0.51
C GLU A 91 18.22 -7.94 0.72
N GLN A 92 18.85 -7.17 1.62
CA GLN A 92 18.15 -6.59 2.78
C GLN A 92 17.05 -5.61 2.35
N GLN A 93 17.32 -4.78 1.34
CA GLN A 93 16.33 -3.86 0.79
C GLN A 93 15.13 -4.61 0.18
N LEU A 94 15.38 -5.66 -0.62
CA LEU A 94 14.33 -6.50 -1.20
C LEU A 94 13.46 -7.15 -0.12
N LEU A 95 14.06 -7.56 1.00
CA LEU A 95 13.31 -8.10 2.13
C LEU A 95 12.44 -7.06 2.82
N LEU A 96 12.98 -5.87 3.07
CA LEU A 96 12.22 -4.78 3.67
C LEU A 96 11.04 -4.36 2.78
N LEU A 97 11.28 -4.24 1.47
CA LEU A 97 10.25 -3.89 0.49
C LEU A 97 9.15 -4.97 0.43
N ARG A 98 9.52 -6.25 0.45
CA ARG A 98 8.55 -7.36 0.54
C ARG A 98 7.66 -7.23 1.78
N VAL A 99 8.24 -7.03 2.96
CA VAL A 99 7.48 -6.90 4.22
C VAL A 99 6.52 -5.71 4.18
N ARG A 100 6.95 -4.58 3.61
CA ARG A 100 6.09 -3.39 3.44
C ARG A 100 4.93 -3.65 2.48
N ILE A 101 5.18 -4.37 1.38
CA ILE A 101 4.13 -4.79 0.46
C ILE A 101 3.14 -5.72 1.17
N GLU A 102 3.63 -6.76 1.86
CA GLU A 102 2.78 -7.70 2.63
C GLU A 102 1.90 -6.96 3.64
N SER A 103 2.46 -6.01 4.38
CA SER A 103 1.71 -5.19 5.34
C SER A 103 0.60 -4.37 4.68
N SER A 104 0.90 -3.67 3.58
CA SER A 104 -0.09 -2.84 2.89
C SER A 104 -1.20 -3.70 2.29
N VAL A 105 -0.83 -4.87 1.76
CA VAL A 105 -1.75 -5.84 1.17
C VAL A 105 -2.68 -6.46 2.21
N GLU A 106 -2.18 -6.74 3.41
CA GLU A 106 -2.99 -7.26 4.53
C GLU A 106 -4.02 -6.23 5.00
N VAL A 107 -3.64 -4.97 5.08
CA VAL A 107 -4.60 -3.90 5.37
C VAL A 107 -5.67 -3.82 4.28
N LEU A 108 -5.30 -3.93 3.01
CA LEU A 108 -6.27 -3.93 1.91
C LEU A 108 -7.17 -5.18 1.91
N SER A 109 -6.67 -6.33 2.40
CA SER A 109 -7.41 -7.60 2.40
C SER A 109 -8.65 -7.56 3.31
N VAL A 110 -8.63 -6.77 4.40
CA VAL A 110 -9.78 -6.70 5.32
C VAL A 110 -10.96 -5.87 4.78
N HIS A 111 -10.80 -5.16 3.66
CA HIS A 111 -11.82 -4.23 3.15
C HIS A 111 -12.83 -4.87 2.18
N ARG A 112 -12.43 -5.88 1.38
CA ARG A 112 -13.33 -6.57 0.42
C ARG A 112 -12.79 -7.94 -0.01
N SER A 113 -13.68 -8.90 -0.25
CA SER A 113 -13.32 -10.27 -0.70
C SER A 113 -12.51 -10.34 -2.01
N SER A 114 -12.87 -9.54 -3.01
CA SER A 114 -12.13 -9.48 -4.28
C SER A 114 -10.73 -8.85 -4.12
N ILE A 115 -10.61 -7.83 -3.27
CA ILE A 115 -9.30 -7.27 -2.93
C ILE A 115 -8.50 -8.33 -2.17
N ALA A 116 -9.08 -9.00 -1.18
CA ALA A 116 -8.43 -10.03 -0.37
C ALA A 116 -7.84 -11.18 -1.20
N ALA A 117 -8.61 -11.72 -2.14
CA ALA A 117 -8.15 -12.82 -2.99
C ALA A 117 -6.95 -12.40 -3.86
N GLU A 118 -7.05 -11.24 -4.52
CA GLU A 118 -6.00 -10.73 -5.40
C GLU A 118 -4.75 -10.29 -4.62
N SER A 119 -4.96 -9.65 -3.47
CA SER A 119 -3.95 -9.33 -2.47
C SER A 119 -3.12 -10.57 -2.07
N THR A 120 -3.81 -11.65 -1.68
CA THR A 120 -3.17 -12.91 -1.27
C THR A 120 -2.35 -13.52 -2.42
N ALA A 121 -2.94 -13.59 -3.61
CA ALA A 121 -2.27 -14.12 -4.79
C ALA A 121 -1.03 -13.30 -5.17
N PHE A 122 -1.09 -11.98 -5.03
CA PHE A 122 0.02 -11.07 -5.30
C PHE A 122 1.19 -11.29 -4.35
N VAL A 123 0.94 -11.37 -3.04
CA VAL A 123 1.97 -11.64 -2.01
C VAL A 123 2.64 -13.00 -2.21
N ALA A 124 1.87 -14.03 -2.56
CA ALA A 124 2.42 -15.36 -2.83
C ALA A 124 3.47 -15.33 -3.97
N GLN A 125 3.21 -14.55 -5.03
CA GLN A 125 4.14 -14.43 -6.16
C GLN A 125 5.36 -13.57 -5.84
N ILE A 126 5.21 -12.49 -5.07
CA ILE A 126 6.37 -11.74 -4.56
C ILE A 126 7.28 -12.66 -3.76
N THR A 127 6.68 -13.45 -2.88
CA THR A 127 7.42 -14.40 -2.03
C THR A 127 8.15 -15.44 -2.86
N ALA A 128 7.48 -16.00 -3.87
CA ALA A 128 8.08 -16.96 -4.80
C ALA A 128 9.25 -16.34 -5.58
N LEU A 129 9.05 -15.16 -6.19
CA LEU A 129 10.10 -14.46 -6.94
C LEU A 129 11.28 -14.08 -6.06
N ASN A 130 11.04 -13.56 -4.85
CA ASN A 130 12.11 -13.21 -3.92
C ASN A 130 12.92 -14.45 -3.49
N THR A 131 12.25 -15.58 -3.30
CA THR A 131 12.93 -16.86 -3.00
C THR A 131 13.80 -17.31 -4.17
N LYS A 132 13.31 -17.22 -5.40
CA LYS A 132 14.09 -17.51 -6.62
C LYS A 132 15.31 -16.59 -6.73
N LEU A 133 15.12 -15.28 -6.51
CA LEU A 133 16.19 -14.28 -6.60
C LEU A 133 17.31 -14.47 -5.59
N ARG A 134 17.01 -14.98 -4.38
CA ARG A 134 18.04 -15.33 -3.38
C ARG A 134 19.00 -16.41 -3.85
N SER A 135 18.56 -17.31 -4.73
CA SER A 135 19.45 -18.32 -5.32
C SER A 135 20.32 -17.78 -6.45
N PHE A 136 19.92 -16.63 -7.02
CA PHE A 136 20.51 -15.94 -8.18
C PHE A 136 21.27 -16.88 -9.14
N ASP A 137 20.53 -17.69 -9.88
CA ASP A 137 21.07 -18.55 -10.93
C ASP A 137 21.10 -17.79 -12.26
N SER A 138 22.30 -17.50 -12.77
CA SER A 138 22.48 -16.77 -14.03
C SER A 138 21.91 -17.51 -15.24
N GLY A 139 21.76 -18.83 -15.16
CA GLY A 139 21.09 -19.64 -16.18
C GLY A 139 19.56 -19.47 -16.22
N LYS A 140 18.97 -18.76 -15.24
CA LYS A 140 17.52 -18.58 -15.07
C LYS A 140 17.07 -17.13 -15.19
N ILE A 141 17.91 -16.25 -15.73
CA ILE A 141 17.60 -14.81 -15.84
C ILE A 141 16.33 -14.58 -16.67
N GLU A 142 16.13 -15.32 -17.77
CA GLU A 142 14.93 -15.24 -18.60
C GLU A 142 13.67 -15.61 -17.81
N GLU A 143 13.73 -16.69 -17.02
CA GLU A 143 12.64 -17.10 -16.11
C GLU A 143 12.32 -15.99 -15.09
N TYR A 144 13.34 -15.36 -14.50
CA TYR A 144 13.14 -14.26 -13.55
C TYR A 144 12.50 -13.02 -14.19
N GLN A 145 12.83 -12.74 -15.45
CA GLN A 145 12.20 -11.65 -16.21
C GLN A 145 10.73 -11.96 -16.51
N GLU A 146 10.41 -13.19 -16.91
CA GLU A 146 9.05 -13.64 -17.13
C GLU A 146 8.20 -13.54 -15.86
N ASP A 147 8.72 -14.04 -14.72
CA ASP A 147 8.06 -13.94 -13.42
C ASP A 147 7.83 -12.48 -13.00
N LEU A 148 8.84 -11.62 -13.19
CA LEU A 148 8.72 -10.19 -12.88
C LEU A 148 7.65 -9.50 -13.74
N ASN A 149 7.56 -9.86 -15.02
CA ASN A 149 6.55 -9.32 -15.92
C ASN A 149 5.14 -9.81 -15.55
N ALA A 150 4.98 -11.10 -15.23
CA ALA A 150 3.72 -11.64 -14.73
C ALA A 150 3.28 -10.92 -13.44
N LEU A 151 4.23 -10.65 -12.53
CA LEU A 151 3.98 -9.93 -11.30
C LEU A 151 3.52 -8.48 -11.54
N LYS A 152 4.14 -7.77 -12.49
CA LYS A 152 3.72 -6.41 -12.90
C LYS A 152 2.29 -6.38 -13.42
N ILE A 153 1.90 -7.37 -14.22
CA ILE A 153 0.54 -7.48 -14.77
C ILE A 153 -0.47 -7.64 -13.63
N LYS A 154 -0.21 -8.56 -12.69
CA LYS A 154 -1.12 -8.77 -11.55
C LYS A 154 -1.20 -7.58 -10.61
N TYR A 155 -0.08 -6.90 -10.37
CA TYR A 155 -0.07 -5.63 -9.65
C TYR A 155 -0.99 -4.59 -10.32
N GLY A 156 -0.92 -4.46 -11.64
CA GLY A 156 -1.82 -3.57 -12.40
C GLY A 156 -3.30 -3.93 -12.23
N ALA A 157 -3.63 -5.22 -12.22
CA ALA A 157 -4.99 -5.70 -11.95
C ALA A 157 -5.44 -5.38 -10.51
N LEU A 158 -4.60 -5.65 -9.51
CA LEU A 158 -4.88 -5.34 -8.11
C LEU A 158 -5.12 -3.84 -7.90
N LEU A 159 -4.26 -2.97 -8.45
CA LEU A 159 -4.47 -1.52 -8.38
C LEU A 159 -5.78 -1.07 -9.03
N LYS A 160 -6.17 -1.68 -10.15
CA LYS A 160 -7.44 -1.38 -10.81
C LYS A 160 -8.61 -1.75 -9.90
N ILE A 161 -8.58 -2.94 -9.30
CA ILE A 161 -9.62 -3.41 -8.37
C ILE A 161 -9.72 -2.53 -7.13
N ILE A 162 -8.60 -2.08 -6.56
CA ILE A 162 -8.58 -1.17 -5.42
C ILE A 162 -9.19 0.19 -5.81
N LYS A 163 -8.78 0.76 -6.95
CA LYS A 163 -9.33 2.02 -7.45
C LYS A 163 -10.83 1.93 -7.69
N THR A 164 -11.30 0.90 -8.40
CA THR A 164 -12.72 0.67 -8.64
C THR A 164 -13.47 0.49 -7.32
N SER A 165 -12.95 -0.31 -6.40
CA SER A 165 -13.61 -0.53 -5.10
C SER A 165 -13.64 0.73 -4.22
N ALA A 166 -12.66 1.62 -4.33
CA ALA A 166 -12.64 2.88 -3.59
C ALA A 166 -13.53 3.97 -4.23
N ILE A 167 -13.71 3.93 -5.56
CA ILE A 167 -14.50 4.90 -6.32
C ILE A 167 -15.99 4.53 -6.31
N ASP A 168 -16.34 3.25 -6.48
CA ASP A 168 -17.73 2.77 -6.55
C ASP A 168 -18.48 2.84 -5.20
N LEU A 169 -17.80 3.23 -4.11
CA LEU A 169 -18.38 3.40 -2.77
C LEU A 169 -18.80 4.85 -2.45
N LEU A 170 -18.51 5.81 -3.35
CA LEU A 170 -19.00 7.18 -3.22
C LEU A 170 -20.34 7.28 -3.97
N PRO A 171 -21.49 7.49 -3.29
CA PRO A 171 -22.72 7.81 -4.01
C PRO A 171 -22.54 9.11 -4.80
N GLU A 172 -23.13 9.19 -5.99
CA GLU A 172 -23.25 10.42 -6.80
C GLU A 172 -23.93 11.56 -6.03
#